data_AF-A0A2N5K524-F1
#
_entry.id   AF-A0A2N5K524-F1
#
_cell.length_a   1.000
_cell.length_b   1.000
_cell.length_c   1.000
_cell.angle_alpha   90.00
_cell.angle_beta   90.00
_cell.angle_gamma   90.00
#
_symmetry.space_group_name_H-M   'P 1'
#
loop_
_entity.id
_entity.type
_entity.pdbx_description
1 polymer ?
#
loop_
_entity_poly.entity_id
_entity_poly.type
_entity_poly.pdbx_seq_one_letter_code
_entity_poly.pdbx_strand_id
1 'polypeptide(L)'
;MTGLELVLALVVLLAGGAAPIWLVLTTTGIIMLRKPPGMLEMMGSLHQVARTYLRVILVPALVILVAAVVWAAVAYPRLANLILAGAVAGLLSSLALDVVRLTGYAMGWMPSNMPHTFGRMILGPTAMAGQVKTVGFLYHLLNGIGFGLIY
;
A
#
# COMPACT_ATOMS: atom_id res chain seq x y z
N MET A 1 5.65 -3.87 27.64
CA MET A 1 6.55 -3.42 26.56
C MET A 1 7.56 -2.47 27.16
N THR A 2 8.82 -2.56 26.77
CA THR A 2 9.82 -1.54 27.13
C THR A 2 9.63 -0.25 26.33
N GLY A 3 10.26 0.85 26.72
CA GLY A 3 10.20 2.11 25.95
C GLY A 3 10.74 1.96 24.52
N LEU A 4 11.83 1.21 24.34
CA LEU A 4 12.43 0.97 23.03
C LEU A 4 11.57 0.03 22.16
N GLU A 5 10.93 -0.96 22.77
CA GLU A 5 9.96 -1.84 22.10
C GLU A 5 8.74 -1.06 21.59
N LEU A 6 8.26 -0.07 22.37
CA LEU A 6 7.18 0.83 21.94
C LEU A 6 7.61 1.70 20.75
N VAL A 7 8.80 2.28 20.79
CA VAL A 7 9.33 3.07 19.66
C VAL A 7 9.40 2.22 18.40
N LEU A 8 9.88 0.97 18.50
CA LEU A 8 9.97 0.07 17.36
C LEU A 8 8.59 -0.30 16.81
N ALA A 9 7.61 -0.53 17.68
CA ALA A 9 6.22 -0.77 17.27
C ALA A 9 5.63 0.44 16.52
N LEU A 10 5.88 1.67 17.01
CA LEU A 10 5.43 2.90 16.34
C LEU A 10 6.11 3.07 14.98
N VAL A 11 7.42 2.78 14.88
CA VAL A 11 8.13 2.81 13.60
C VAL A 11 7.51 1.84 12.60
N VAL A 12 7.19 0.61 13.01
CA VAL A 12 6.53 -0.38 12.14
C VAL A 12 5.14 0.08 11.71
N LEU A 13 4.35 0.64 12.63
CA LEU A 13 3.03 1.18 12.34
C LEU A 13 3.10 2.31 11.31
N LEU A 14 4.04 3.25 11.46
CA LEU A 14 4.19 4.38 10.55
C LEU A 14 4.76 3.95 9.19
N ALA A 15 5.82 3.15 9.21
CA ALA A 15 6.58 2.78 8.01
C ALA A 15 5.88 1.70 7.19
N GLY A 16 5.28 0.70 7.84
CA GLY A 16 4.58 -0.41 7.19
C GLY A 16 3.08 -0.24 7.10
N GLY A 17 2.45 0.40 8.08
CA GLY A 17 1.01 0.67 8.07
C GLY A 17 0.65 1.93 7.31
N ALA A 18 1.04 3.09 7.87
CA ALA A 18 0.60 4.38 7.35
C ALA A 18 1.17 4.66 5.95
N ALA A 19 2.47 4.51 5.70
CA ALA A 19 3.05 4.90 4.43
C ALA A 19 2.40 4.24 3.19
N PRO A 20 2.13 2.92 3.15
CA PRO A 20 1.40 2.32 2.04
C PRO A 20 -0.03 2.84 1.90
N ILE A 21 -0.79 2.94 3.00
CA ILE A 21 -2.20 3.37 2.99
C ILE A 21 -2.35 4.81 2.51
N TRP A 22 -1.45 5.68 2.97
CA TRP A 22 -1.53 7.12 2.71
C TRP A 22 -1.18 7.48 1.27
N LEU A 23 -0.45 6.64 0.52
CA LEU A 23 -0.22 6.89 -0.90
C LEU A 23 -1.55 7.09 -1.66
N VAL A 24 -2.56 6.24 -1.44
CA VAL A 24 -3.87 6.40 -2.09
C VAL A 24 -4.58 7.65 -1.60
N LEU A 25 -4.61 7.89 -0.29
CA LEU A 25 -5.30 9.05 0.29
C LEU A 25 -4.70 10.37 -0.18
N THR A 26 -3.37 10.49 -0.17
CA THR A 26 -2.68 11.71 -0.61
C THR A 26 -2.84 11.93 -2.12
N THR A 27 -2.70 10.87 -2.92
CA THR A 27 -2.87 10.99 -4.39
C THR A 27 -4.30 11.37 -4.74
N THR A 28 -5.31 10.64 -4.24
CA THR A 28 -6.71 10.93 -4.53
C THR A 28 -7.17 12.28 -3.97
N GLY A 29 -6.77 12.62 -2.74
CA GLY A 29 -7.09 13.91 -2.11
C GLY A 29 -6.55 15.10 -2.90
N ILE A 30 -5.29 15.06 -3.34
CA ILE A 30 -4.70 16.13 -4.17
C ILE A 30 -5.43 16.25 -5.51
N ILE A 31 -5.84 15.14 -6.11
CA ILE A 31 -6.54 15.15 -7.41
C ILE A 31 -7.96 15.69 -7.30
N MET A 32 -8.68 15.37 -6.22
CA MET A 32 -9.99 15.95 -5.95
C MET A 32 -9.95 17.48 -5.86
N LEU A 33 -8.84 18.04 -5.35
CA LEU A 33 -8.62 19.48 -5.33
C LEU A 33 -8.33 20.07 -6.73
N ARG A 34 -7.65 19.31 -7.61
CA ARG A 34 -7.26 19.76 -8.96
C ARG A 34 -8.37 19.66 -9.99
N LYS A 35 -9.38 18.80 -9.80
CA LYS A 35 -10.52 18.60 -10.71
C LYS A 35 -10.12 18.44 -12.20
N PRO A 36 -9.27 17.46 -12.54
CA PRO A 36 -8.83 17.27 -13.92
C PRO A 36 -10.02 17.00 -14.85
N PRO A 37 -10.05 17.60 -16.06
CA PRO A 37 -11.18 17.55 -16.98
C PRO A 37 -11.39 16.19 -17.66
N GLY A 38 -10.43 15.26 -17.58
CA GLY A 38 -10.52 13.95 -18.21
C GLY A 38 -9.70 12.85 -17.53
N MET A 39 -10.02 11.59 -17.84
CA MET A 39 -9.42 10.42 -17.18
C MET A 39 -7.92 10.27 -17.46
N LEU A 40 -7.46 10.62 -18.67
CA LEU A 40 -6.03 10.56 -19.01
C LEU A 40 -5.21 11.56 -18.17
N GLU A 41 -5.69 12.79 -18.06
CA GLU A 41 -5.06 13.84 -17.25
C GLU A 41 -5.13 13.51 -15.75
N MET A 42 -6.25 12.95 -15.31
CA MET A 42 -6.41 12.45 -13.95
C MET A 42 -5.35 11.38 -13.63
N MET A 43 -5.18 10.37 -14.50
CA MET A 43 -4.18 9.31 -14.32
C MET A 43 -2.76 9.83 -14.40
N GLY A 44 -2.46 10.76 -15.32
CA GLY A 44 -1.15 11.41 -15.39
C GLY A 44 -0.81 12.18 -14.11
N SER A 45 -1.79 12.90 -13.56
CA SER A 45 -1.62 13.64 -12.32
C SER A 45 -1.48 12.72 -11.10
N LEU A 46 -2.29 11.65 -11.01
CA LEU A 46 -2.13 10.61 -9.99
C LEU A 46 -0.72 10.01 -10.05
N HIS A 47 -0.25 9.70 -11.24
CA HIS A 47 1.08 9.16 -11.44
C HIS A 47 2.20 10.10 -11.01
N GLN A 48 2.09 11.39 -11.32
CA GLN A 48 3.09 12.37 -10.90
C GLN A 48 3.20 12.43 -9.36
N VAL A 49 2.06 12.49 -8.67
CA VAL A 49 2.03 12.52 -7.20
C VAL A 49 2.54 11.19 -6.62
N ALA A 50 2.06 10.07 -7.16
CA ALA A 50 2.45 8.74 -6.70
C ALA A 50 3.95 8.51 -6.87
N ARG A 51 4.53 8.87 -8.01
CA ARG A 51 5.96 8.74 -8.29
C ARG A 51 6.80 9.51 -7.27
N THR A 52 6.40 10.73 -6.91
CA THR A 52 7.08 11.53 -5.89
C THR A 52 6.95 10.86 -4.53
N TYR A 53 5.73 10.50 -4.11
CA TYR A 53 5.46 9.84 -2.84
C TYR A 53 6.24 8.52 -2.69
N LEU A 54 6.29 7.71 -3.74
CA LEU A 54 7.03 6.45 -3.75
C LEU A 54 8.51 6.68 -3.46
N ARG A 55 9.12 7.66 -4.12
CA ARG A 55 10.55 7.95 -3.98
C ARG A 55 10.91 8.55 -2.62
N VAL A 56 10.09 9.46 -2.12
CA VAL A 56 10.43 10.26 -0.94
C VAL A 56 9.86 9.72 0.36
N ILE A 57 8.79 8.92 0.30
CA ILE A 57 8.09 8.40 1.47
C ILE A 57 8.08 6.87 1.44
N LEU A 58 7.46 6.24 0.43
CA LEU A 58 7.19 4.80 0.50
C LEU A 58 8.47 3.95 0.49
N VAL A 59 9.40 4.19 -0.45
CA VAL A 59 10.63 3.40 -0.54
C VAL A 59 11.49 3.55 0.71
N PRO A 60 11.77 4.77 1.22
CA PRO A 60 12.46 4.93 2.50
C PRO A 60 11.72 4.25 3.67
N ALA A 61 10.39 4.36 3.72
CA ALA A 61 9.58 3.71 4.75
C ALA A 61 9.70 2.17 4.69
N LEU A 62 9.69 1.57 3.50
CA LEU A 62 9.88 0.12 3.37
C LEU A 62 11.28 -0.33 3.83
N VAL A 63 12.32 0.46 3.56
CA VAL A 63 13.67 0.19 4.06
C VAL A 63 13.70 0.25 5.59
N ILE A 64 13.09 1.28 6.18
CA ILE A 64 12.98 1.43 7.64
C ILE A 64 12.17 0.27 8.25
N LEU A 65 11.07 -0.13 7.62
CA LEU A 65 10.25 -1.25 8.05
C LEU A 65 11.09 -2.54 8.09
N VAL A 66 11.78 -2.87 7.00
CA VAL A 66 12.61 -4.09 6.94
C VAL A 66 13.67 -4.06 8.03
N ALA A 67 14.37 -2.94 8.21
CA ALA A 67 15.36 -2.80 9.28
C ALA A 67 14.75 -2.96 10.68
N ALA A 68 13.58 -2.37 10.91
CA ALA A 68 12.86 -2.47 12.18
C ALA A 68 12.40 -3.90 12.48
N VAL A 69 11.90 -4.63 11.47
CA VAL A 69 11.49 -6.03 11.61
C VAL A 69 12.68 -6.94 11.89
N VAL A 70 13.79 -6.77 11.17
CA VAL A 70 15.02 -7.55 11.40
C VAL A 70 15.55 -7.30 12.81
N TRP A 71 15.53 -6.05 13.27
CA TRP A 71 15.95 -5.72 14.63
C TRP A 71 14.99 -6.31 15.68
N ALA A 72 13.68 -6.19 15.47
CA ALA A 72 12.68 -6.76 16.36
C ALA A 72 12.85 -8.28 16.49
N ALA A 73 13.16 -8.99 15.40
CA ALA A 73 13.33 -10.44 15.41
C ALA A 73 14.45 -10.90 16.36
N VAL A 74 15.51 -10.09 16.50
CA VAL A 74 16.65 -10.42 17.38
C VAL A 74 16.44 -9.90 18.80
N ALA A 75 15.99 -8.65 18.94
CA ALA A 75 15.93 -7.97 20.24
C ALA A 75 14.59 -8.14 20.97
N TYR A 76 13.49 -8.31 20.23
CA TYR A 76 12.13 -8.35 20.75
C TYR A 76 11.26 -9.42 20.05
N PRO A 77 11.56 -10.73 20.23
CA PRO A 77 10.90 -11.81 19.48
C PRO A 77 9.36 -11.80 19.60
N ARG A 78 8.83 -11.39 20.75
CA ARG A 78 7.38 -11.23 20.94
C ARG A 78 6.80 -10.17 20.00
N LEU A 79 7.44 -9.00 19.89
CA LEU A 79 7.03 -7.94 18.97
C LEU A 79 7.15 -8.40 17.52
N ALA A 80 8.24 -9.09 17.16
CA ALA A 80 8.40 -9.65 15.82
C ALA A 80 7.27 -10.63 15.44
N ASN A 81 6.85 -11.49 16.37
CA ASN A 81 5.73 -12.40 16.15
C ASN A 81 4.40 -11.65 15.95
N LEU A 82 4.17 -10.57 16.69
CA LEU A 82 2.97 -9.72 16.50
C LEU A 82 2.99 -9.03 15.14
N ILE A 83 4.13 -8.48 14.73
CA ILE A 83 4.30 -7.87 13.40
C ILE A 83 4.03 -8.90 12.30
N LEU A 84 4.59 -10.10 12.43
CA LEU A 84 4.39 -11.18 11.47
C LEU A 84 2.93 -11.63 11.42
N ALA A 85 2.29 -11.80 12.58
CA ALA A 85 0.88 -12.17 12.66
C ALA A 85 -0.01 -11.12 11.98
N GLY A 86 0.21 -9.83 12.27
CA GLY A 86 -0.51 -8.72 11.62
C GLY A 86 -0.27 -8.68 10.11
N ALA A 87 0.98 -8.82 9.66
CA ALA A 87 1.31 -8.84 8.24
C ALA A 87 0.64 -10.01 7.50
N VAL A 88 0.66 -11.20 8.07
CA VAL A 88 0.00 -12.40 7.50
C VAL A 88 -1.51 -12.22 7.49
N ALA A 89 -2.11 -11.75 8.58
CA ALA A 89 -3.54 -11.48 8.66
C ALA A 89 -3.98 -10.45 7.61
N GLY A 90 -3.23 -9.35 7.44
CA GLY A 90 -3.47 -8.33 6.43
C GLY A 90 -3.35 -8.87 5.01
N LEU A 91 -2.32 -9.68 4.72
CA LEU A 91 -2.14 -10.33 3.43
C LEU A 91 -3.32 -11.25 3.09
N LEU A 92 -3.70 -12.14 4.01
CA LEU A 92 -4.81 -13.09 3.79
C LEU A 92 -6.14 -12.37 3.64
N SER A 93 -6.37 -11.33 4.44
CA SER A 93 -7.58 -10.50 4.34
C SER A 93 -7.66 -9.80 3.00
N SER A 94 -6.55 -9.26 2.48
CA SER A 94 -6.51 -8.66 1.15
C SER A 94 -6.77 -9.66 0.03
N LEU A 95 -6.22 -10.87 0.12
CA LEU A 95 -6.50 -11.92 -0.87
C LEU A 95 -7.98 -12.31 -0.86
N ALA A 96 -8.58 -12.47 0.33
CA ALA A 96 -10.01 -12.74 0.47
C ALA A 96 -10.86 -11.58 -0.08
N LEU A 97 -10.47 -10.34 0.19
CA LEU A 97 -11.12 -9.15 -0.35
C LEU A 97 -11.02 -9.10 -1.88
N ASP A 98 -9.88 -9.47 -2.46
CA ASP A 98 -9.68 -9.50 -3.91
C ASP A 98 -10.61 -10.50 -4.59
N VAL A 99 -10.87 -11.66 -3.99
CA VAL A 99 -11.87 -12.60 -4.51
C VAL A 99 -13.22 -11.92 -4.64
N VAL A 100 -13.68 -11.23 -3.60
CA VAL A 100 -14.98 -10.53 -3.62
C VAL A 100 -14.96 -9.36 -4.61
N ARG A 101 -13.92 -8.52 -4.57
CA ARG A 101 -13.85 -7.29 -5.37
C ARG A 101 -13.68 -7.55 -6.85
N LEU A 102 -12.80 -8.48 -7.24
CA LEU A 102 -12.54 -8.77 -8.64
C LEU A 102 -13.71 -9.52 -9.27
N THR A 103 -14.36 -10.43 -8.52
CA THR A 103 -15.60 -11.06 -8.98
C THR A 103 -16.71 -10.02 -9.12
N GLY A 104 -16.87 -9.13 -8.14
CA GLY A 104 -17.83 -8.01 -8.21
C GLY A 104 -17.57 -7.09 -9.40
N TYR A 105 -16.31 -6.82 -9.74
CA TYR A 105 -15.94 -6.05 -10.93
C TYR A 105 -16.31 -6.80 -12.22
N ALA A 106 -16.00 -8.10 -12.30
CA ALA A 106 -16.35 -8.93 -13.46
C ALA A 106 -17.87 -9.02 -13.70
N MET A 107 -18.66 -8.96 -12.62
CA MET A 107 -20.13 -8.93 -12.67
C MET A 107 -20.72 -7.52 -12.84
N GLY A 108 -19.89 -6.47 -12.90
CA GLY A 108 -20.33 -5.08 -13.05
C GLY A 108 -20.87 -4.42 -11.79
N TRP A 109 -20.79 -5.07 -10.62
CA TRP A 109 -21.24 -4.52 -9.34
C TRP A 109 -20.24 -3.52 -8.74
N MET A 110 -18.97 -3.64 -9.11
CA MET A 110 -17.91 -2.74 -8.66
C MET A 110 -17.42 -1.87 -9.82
N PRO A 111 -17.15 -0.58 -9.57
CA PRO A 111 -16.87 0.38 -10.64
C PRO A 111 -15.46 0.23 -11.23
N SER A 112 -14.56 -0.51 -10.58
CA SER A 112 -13.16 -0.58 -11.01
C SER A 112 -12.38 -1.76 -10.43
N ASN A 113 -11.40 -2.21 -11.21
CA ASN A 113 -10.36 -3.16 -10.81
C ASN A 113 -9.24 -2.40 -10.07
N MET A 114 -9.20 -2.52 -8.74
CA MET A 114 -8.26 -1.78 -7.90
C MET A 114 -6.79 -2.08 -8.21
N PRO A 115 -6.34 -3.34 -8.30
CA PRO A 115 -4.97 -3.63 -8.73
C PRO A 115 -4.62 -2.91 -10.03
N HIS A 116 -5.47 -2.96 -11.06
CA HIS A 116 -5.20 -2.25 -12.31
C HIS A 116 -5.11 -0.73 -12.12
N THR A 117 -6.03 -0.12 -11.35
CA THR A 117 -5.99 1.33 -11.05
C THR A 117 -4.70 1.71 -10.32
N PHE A 118 -4.28 0.94 -9.31
CA PHE A 118 -3.02 1.20 -8.61
C PHE A 118 -1.80 1.03 -9.50
N GLY A 119 -1.80 0.01 -10.37
CA GLY A 119 -0.72 -0.18 -11.33
C GLY A 119 -0.58 1.00 -12.30
N ARG A 120 -1.70 1.52 -12.82
CA ARG A 120 -1.72 2.72 -13.69
C ARG A 120 -1.31 3.98 -12.94
N MET A 121 -1.73 4.12 -11.69
CA MET A 121 -1.27 5.20 -10.82
C MET A 121 0.24 5.13 -10.64
N ILE A 122 0.81 3.96 -10.36
CA ILE A 122 2.26 3.85 -10.08
C ILE A 122 3.11 3.95 -11.34
N LEU A 123 2.74 3.28 -12.43
CA LEU A 123 3.55 3.17 -13.65
C LEU A 123 3.19 4.21 -14.72
N GLY A 124 2.03 4.85 -14.61
CA GLY A 124 1.52 5.83 -15.55
C GLY A 124 0.52 5.26 -16.56
N PRO A 125 -0.19 6.15 -17.29
CA PRO A 125 -1.28 5.77 -18.18
C PRO A 125 -0.82 4.99 -19.43
N THR A 126 0.44 5.10 -19.83
CA THR A 126 0.99 4.44 -21.04
C THR A 126 1.72 3.12 -20.76
N ALA A 127 1.79 2.69 -19.49
CA ALA A 127 2.49 1.48 -19.11
C ALA A 127 1.89 0.20 -19.74
N MET A 128 2.72 -0.83 -19.93
CA MET A 128 2.27 -2.10 -20.49
C MET A 128 1.31 -2.82 -19.52
N ALA A 129 0.28 -3.47 -20.07
CA ALA A 129 -0.77 -4.11 -19.28
C ALA A 129 -0.24 -5.15 -18.27
N GLY A 130 0.74 -5.97 -18.66
CA GLY A 130 1.37 -6.95 -17.77
C GLY A 130 2.07 -6.31 -16.57
N GLN A 131 2.80 -5.21 -16.79
CA GLN A 131 3.48 -4.48 -15.71
C GLN A 131 2.48 -3.82 -14.76
N VAL A 132 1.44 -3.21 -15.31
CA VAL A 132 0.34 -2.60 -14.54
C VAL A 132 -0.31 -3.63 -13.63
N LYS A 133 -0.62 -4.82 -14.14
CA LYS A 133 -1.18 -5.90 -13.33
C LYS A 133 -0.26 -6.27 -12.17
N THR A 134 1.00 -6.58 -12.46
CA THR A 134 1.96 -7.04 -11.44
C THR A 134 2.19 -6.00 -10.36
N VAL A 135 2.54 -4.76 -10.74
CA VAL A 135 2.81 -3.67 -9.78
C VAL A 135 1.54 -3.31 -9.00
N GLY A 136 0.40 -3.31 -9.67
CA GLY A 136 -0.89 -3.09 -9.06
C GLY A 136 -1.22 -4.07 -7.94
N PHE A 137 -1.05 -5.37 -8.19
CA PHE A 137 -1.27 -6.41 -7.17
C PHE A 137 -0.25 -6.31 -6.05
N LEU A 138 1.04 -6.15 -6.36
CA LEU A 138 2.08 -6.01 -5.32
C LEU A 138 1.77 -4.86 -4.37
N TYR A 139 1.40 -3.70 -4.91
CA TYR A 139 1.01 -2.57 -4.08
C TYR A 139 -0.29 -2.83 -3.32
N HIS A 140 -1.28 -3.48 -3.92
CA HIS A 140 -2.54 -3.79 -3.22
C HIS A 140 -2.33 -4.72 -2.02
N LEU A 141 -1.50 -5.76 -2.19
CA LEU A 141 -1.13 -6.66 -1.11
C LEU A 141 -0.30 -5.95 -0.04
N LEU A 142 0.65 -5.09 -0.44
CA LEU A 142 1.41 -4.27 0.50
C LEU A 142 0.50 -3.36 1.32
N ASN A 143 -0.52 -2.76 0.70
CA ASN A 143 -1.52 -1.96 1.39
C ASN A 143 -2.33 -2.80 2.39
N GLY A 144 -2.69 -4.03 2.00
CA GLY A 144 -3.30 -5.03 2.87
C GLY A 144 -2.49 -5.38 4.10
N ILE A 145 -1.22 -5.70 3.88
CA ILE A 145 -0.24 -5.93 4.95
C ILE A 145 -0.19 -4.70 5.86
N GLY A 146 -0.16 -3.50 5.30
CA GLY A 146 -0.19 -2.26 6.06
C GLY A 146 -1.40 -2.13 6.97
N PHE A 147 -2.60 -2.48 6.51
CA PHE A 147 -3.79 -2.54 7.37
C PHE A 147 -3.64 -3.56 8.50
N GLY A 148 -3.14 -4.76 8.21
CA GLY A 148 -2.90 -5.77 9.22
C GLY A 148 -1.80 -5.41 10.23
N LEU A 149 -0.90 -4.48 9.89
CA LEU A 149 0.08 -3.94 10.83
C LEU A 149 -0.49 -2.84 11.75
N ILE A 150 -1.64 -2.27 11.41
CA ILE A 150 -2.31 -1.22 12.20
C ILE A 150 -3.32 -1.81 13.20
N TYR A 151 -4.07 -2.85 12.78
CA TYR A 151 -5.15 -3.47 13.56
C TYR A 151 -4.68 -4.70 14.34
#